data_AF-A0AAV0LYB1-F1
#
_entry.id   AF-A0AAV0LYB1-F1
#
_cell.length_a   1.000
_cell.length_b   1.000
_cell.length_c   1.000
_cell.angle_alpha   90.00
_cell.angle_beta   90.00
_cell.angle_gamma   90.00
#
_symmetry.space_group_name_H-M   'P 1'
#
loop_
_entity.id
_entity.type
_entity.pdbx_description
1 polymer ?
#
loop_
_entity_poly.entity_id
_entity_poly.type
_entity_poly.pdbx_seq_one_letter_code
_entity_poly.pdbx_strand_id
1 'polypeptide(L)'
;MSYVISYQELCVDGFDEDSTVRTDVRQSTEVGSQLTDNVLTILGGKNGGYPTWMSAADRKLLASNPKMTPNAVVAKDGSGQYKTISAALAAYPKNFQGRYVIYVKAGVYAEQAKVAKGMKNVYMYGDGPRKTIVTGHLSYAKDGLGTWKTASFIVEEDGFIARSMGFQNTAGPEGHQAVAVRSLSDRSAFINCRLVQNSLIIVRKPMENQFNTVTADGRKERGQPTGIVIHNCRIVPELKLTPDRLTVKTYLGRPWKAYATTVVMESQLGDLIQPEGWKPWAGSMFLDTLYYAEYGNRGPGASTARRVTWKGVHSVLSRSDAMRWTVDSFIQGREWVANTGANVIYGLKA
;
A
#
# COMPACT_ATOMS: atom_id res chain seq x y z
N MET A 1 2.44 11.17 -2.00
CA MET A 1 2.49 10.23 -3.19
C MET A 1 3.10 8.88 -2.81
N SER A 2 2.30 7.63 -2.38
CA SER A 2 2.49 6.43 -1.53
C SER A 2 2.59 5.18 -2.39
N TYR A 3 3.53 4.15 -2.08
CA TYR A 3 3.77 2.74 -2.47
C TYR A 3 3.37 1.81 -1.31
N VAL A 4 2.31 1.01 -1.47
CA VAL A 4 1.93 -0.07 -0.53
C VAL A 4 2.43 -1.40 -1.09
N ILE A 5 3.52 -2.03 -0.39
CA ILE A 5 3.88 -3.45 -0.68
C ILE A 5 3.09 -4.36 0.26
N SER A 6 1.83 -4.90 -0.22
CA SER A 6 1.14 -5.92 0.60
C SER A 6 1.53 -7.33 0.11
N TYR A 7 2.35 -8.19 1.09
CA TYR A 7 2.72 -9.60 0.91
C TYR A 7 1.63 -10.50 1.52
N GLN A 8 1.24 -11.64 0.71
CA GLN A 8 0.80 -12.93 0.16
C GLN A 8 0.55 -13.96 1.24
N GLU A 9 0.06 -13.65 2.55
CA GLU A 9 -0.41 -14.78 3.38
C GLU A 9 -1.64 -14.35 4.20
N LEU A 10 -2.43 -13.37 3.66
CA LEU A 10 -3.79 -13.32 4.27
C LEU A 10 -4.57 -14.59 3.93
N CYS A 11 -3.86 -15.70 3.27
CA CYS A 11 -4.52 -16.81 2.57
C CYS A 11 -4.55 -18.05 3.46
N VAL A 12 -4.06 -17.89 4.78
CA VAL A 12 -4.13 -19.19 5.49
C VAL A 12 -5.01 -19.02 6.72
N ASP A 13 -5.29 -17.70 7.06
CA ASP A 13 -6.00 -17.51 8.34
C ASP A 13 -7.52 -17.55 8.12
N GLY A 14 -7.89 -17.75 6.71
CA GLY A 14 -9.32 -17.95 6.40
C GLY A 14 -9.74 -19.41 6.54
N PHE A 15 -8.70 -20.30 7.01
CA PHE A 15 -9.05 -21.74 7.09
C PHE A 15 -9.04 -22.17 8.57
N ASP A 16 -10.06 -22.95 8.94
CA ASP A 16 -10.17 -23.47 10.32
C ASP A 16 -8.84 -24.08 10.80
N GLU A 17 -8.41 -23.68 12.05
CA GLU A 17 -7.14 -23.99 12.74
C GLU A 17 -6.83 -25.48 12.70
N ASP A 18 -7.84 -26.35 12.06
CA ASP A 18 -7.54 -27.81 12.09
C ASP A 18 -7.78 -28.43 10.72
N SER A 19 -7.54 -27.61 9.55
CA SER A 19 -7.90 -28.30 8.28
C SER A 19 -6.61 -28.65 7.52
N THR A 20 -6.45 -29.84 7.08
CA THR A 20 -5.39 -30.41 6.21
C THR A 20 -5.16 -29.54 4.98
N VAL A 21 -6.04 -28.66 4.64
CA VAL A 21 -6.01 -27.72 3.48
C VAL A 21 -5.19 -26.47 3.86
N ARG A 22 -5.13 -26.13 5.15
CA ARG A 22 -4.32 -25.00 5.66
C ARG A 22 -2.84 -25.39 5.67
N THR A 23 -2.66 -26.58 5.97
CA THR A 23 -1.27 -27.05 6.02
C THR A 23 -0.70 -27.24 4.60
N ASP A 24 -1.45 -27.69 3.66
CA ASP A 24 -1.02 -27.92 2.27
C ASP A 24 -0.86 -26.59 1.51
N VAL A 25 -1.66 -25.58 1.81
CA VAL A 25 -1.60 -24.23 1.21
C VAL A 25 -0.45 -23.44 1.84
N ARG A 26 -0.10 -23.75 3.08
CA ARG A 26 1.07 -23.15 3.76
C ARG A 26 2.36 -23.71 3.18
N GLN A 27 2.35 -24.95 2.88
CA GLN A 27 3.58 -25.62 2.39
C GLN A 27 3.84 -25.25 0.91
N SER A 28 2.82 -25.02 0.15
CA SER A 28 2.97 -24.67 -1.28
C SER A 28 3.33 -23.19 -1.46
N THR A 29 2.91 -22.29 -0.51
CA THR A 29 3.23 -20.84 -0.53
C THR A 29 4.65 -20.61 0.02
N GLU A 30 5.12 -21.51 0.89
CA GLU A 30 6.47 -21.45 1.47
C GLU A 30 7.52 -21.97 0.47
N VAL A 31 7.17 -22.95 -0.34
CA VAL A 31 8.09 -23.51 -1.35
C VAL A 31 8.14 -22.59 -2.56
N GLY A 32 7.08 -21.76 -2.83
CA GLY A 32 7.06 -20.77 -3.94
C GLY A 32 7.83 -19.49 -3.59
N SER A 33 7.88 -19.11 -2.28
CA SER A 33 8.58 -17.90 -1.77
C SER A 33 10.07 -18.17 -1.57
N GLN A 34 10.48 -19.46 -1.32
CA GLN A 34 11.90 -19.83 -1.12
C GLN A 34 12.58 -20.07 -2.46
N LEU A 35 11.85 -20.38 -3.56
CA LEU A 35 12.42 -20.59 -4.90
C LEU A 35 12.54 -19.26 -5.65
N THR A 36 11.77 -18.16 -5.22
CA THR A 36 11.84 -16.82 -5.85
C THR A 36 12.86 -15.94 -5.12
N ASP A 37 13.22 -16.35 -3.87
CA ASP A 37 14.15 -15.55 -3.05
C ASP A 37 15.59 -16.03 -3.25
N ASN A 38 15.79 -17.33 -3.76
CA ASN A 38 17.17 -17.83 -3.98
C ASN A 38 17.60 -17.62 -5.44
N VAL A 39 16.66 -17.16 -6.34
CA VAL A 39 17.05 -16.91 -7.75
C VAL A 39 17.24 -15.40 -7.97
N LEU A 40 16.77 -14.48 -7.03
CA LEU A 40 16.85 -13.01 -7.21
C LEU A 40 18.08 -12.47 -6.49
N THR A 41 18.81 -13.29 -5.65
CA THR A 41 20.03 -12.85 -4.94
C THR A 41 21.28 -13.34 -5.68
N ILE A 42 21.15 -14.02 -6.96
CA ILE A 42 22.36 -14.56 -7.63
C ILE A 42 22.35 -14.11 -9.08
N LEU A 43 21.61 -12.85 -9.52
CA LEU A 43 21.93 -12.51 -10.94
C LEU A 43 21.84 -10.99 -11.12
N GLY A 44 22.17 -10.14 -10.14
CA GLY A 44 22.20 -8.69 -10.40
C GLY A 44 23.47 -8.29 -11.17
N GLY A 45 23.64 -8.72 -12.48
CA GLY A 45 24.61 -8.12 -13.43
C GLY A 45 23.97 -7.01 -14.25
N LYS A 46 24.03 -5.74 -13.78
CA LYS A 46 23.91 -4.35 -14.27
C LYS A 46 24.13 -4.26 -15.79
N ASN A 47 23.00 -3.80 -16.55
CA ASN A 47 23.26 -3.06 -17.81
C ASN A 47 22.84 -1.59 -17.66
N GLY A 48 23.79 -0.68 -17.34
CA GLY A 48 23.57 0.77 -17.57
C GLY A 48 22.67 1.39 -16.51
N GLY A 49 22.51 0.79 -15.19
CA GLY A 49 21.74 1.52 -14.15
C GLY A 49 20.28 1.07 -14.12
N TYR A 50 19.68 0.09 -14.89
CA TYR A 50 18.32 -0.46 -14.95
C TYR A 50 18.35 -1.92 -14.45
N PRO A 51 17.19 -2.29 -13.53
CA PRO A 51 17.10 -3.72 -13.17
C PRO A 51 16.94 -4.61 -14.41
N THR A 52 17.60 -5.73 -14.43
CA THR A 52 17.66 -6.62 -15.63
C THR A 52 16.25 -7.08 -16.02
N TRP A 53 15.33 -6.93 -15.10
CA TRP A 53 13.96 -7.41 -15.46
C TRP A 53 13.18 -6.33 -16.22
N MET A 54 13.73 -5.05 -16.26
CA MET A 54 13.03 -3.96 -16.96
C MET A 54 13.61 -3.83 -18.38
N SER A 55 12.64 -3.92 -19.36
CA SER A 55 13.13 -3.89 -20.75
C SER A 55 13.53 -2.46 -21.17
N ALA A 56 14.43 -2.30 -22.08
CA ALA A 56 14.90 -1.01 -22.67
C ALA A 56 13.72 -0.18 -23.18
N ALA A 57 12.65 -0.70 -23.65
CA ALA A 57 11.42 -0.03 -24.10
C ALA A 57 10.62 0.54 -22.92
N ASP A 58 10.66 -0.25 -21.80
CA ASP A 58 10.02 0.20 -20.55
C ASP A 58 10.78 1.37 -19.92
N ARG A 59 12.12 1.38 -20.19
CA ARG A 59 12.98 2.47 -19.67
C ARG A 59 12.76 3.76 -20.46
N LYS A 60 12.56 3.76 -21.72
CA LYS A 60 12.29 4.91 -22.60
C LYS A 60 10.84 5.40 -22.42
N LEU A 61 9.90 4.61 -21.97
CA LEU A 61 8.45 4.80 -21.75
C LEU A 61 8.18 5.55 -20.44
N LEU A 62 8.89 5.32 -19.42
CA LEU A 62 8.74 5.96 -18.09
C LEU A 62 9.47 7.30 -18.06
N ALA A 63 10.42 7.60 -19.03
CA ALA A 63 11.21 8.84 -19.16
C ALA A 63 10.49 9.86 -20.05
N SER A 64 9.35 9.47 -20.81
CA SER A 64 8.82 10.43 -21.82
C SER A 64 7.30 10.32 -21.88
N ASN A 65 6.52 11.08 -21.00
CA ASN A 65 5.12 11.47 -21.21
C ASN A 65 4.20 10.75 -20.21
N PRO A 66 3.54 11.48 -19.18
CA PRO A 66 2.67 10.96 -18.11
C PRO A 66 1.38 10.36 -18.67
N LYS A 67 1.05 10.48 -20.02
CA LYS A 67 -0.20 9.95 -20.61
C LYS A 67 0.13 9.13 -21.86
N MET A 68 0.52 7.84 -21.62
CA MET A 68 0.87 6.88 -22.69
C MET A 68 -0.36 6.56 -23.56
N THR A 69 -0.02 6.38 -24.81
CA THR A 69 -1.13 5.91 -25.67
C THR A 69 -1.74 4.63 -25.09
N PRO A 70 -3.02 4.76 -24.73
CA PRO A 70 -3.68 3.63 -24.05
C PRO A 70 -3.97 2.47 -25.02
N ASN A 71 -3.64 1.26 -24.53
CA ASN A 71 -4.16 0.07 -25.23
C ASN A 71 -5.67 -0.08 -25.07
N ALA A 72 -6.16 0.41 -23.92
CA ALA A 72 -7.61 0.38 -23.67
C ALA A 72 -8.05 1.67 -22.96
N VAL A 73 -9.31 2.11 -23.46
CA VAL A 73 -9.87 3.32 -22.80
C VAL A 73 -11.22 2.95 -22.18
N VAL A 74 -11.26 3.27 -20.89
CA VAL A 74 -12.53 3.03 -20.17
C VAL A 74 -13.25 4.37 -19.93
N ALA A 75 -14.50 4.38 -20.34
CA ALA A 75 -15.28 5.61 -20.07
C ALA A 75 -16.73 5.22 -19.78
N LYS A 76 -17.22 5.68 -18.66
CA LYS A 76 -18.60 5.34 -18.26
C LYS A 76 -19.62 5.98 -19.21
N ASP A 77 -19.22 7.07 -19.79
CA ASP A 77 -20.19 7.82 -20.62
C ASP A 77 -20.23 7.27 -22.05
N GLY A 78 -19.39 6.19 -22.28
CA GLY A 78 -19.45 5.50 -23.59
C GLY A 78 -18.41 6.04 -24.58
N SER A 79 -17.66 7.03 -24.18
CA SER A 79 -16.71 7.64 -25.15
C SER A 79 -15.44 6.80 -25.25
N GLY A 80 -15.37 5.68 -24.46
CA GLY A 80 -14.19 4.79 -24.53
C GLY A 80 -14.56 3.43 -25.12
N GLN A 81 -13.53 2.55 -25.14
CA GLN A 81 -13.76 1.18 -25.67
C GLN A 81 -14.58 0.34 -24.71
N TYR A 82 -14.34 0.58 -23.43
CA TYR A 82 -15.08 -0.20 -22.43
C TYR A 82 -15.79 0.75 -21.44
N LYS A 83 -16.92 0.22 -20.88
CA LYS A 83 -17.66 1.04 -19.89
C LYS A 83 -17.17 0.75 -18.46
N THR A 84 -16.53 -0.43 -18.33
CA THR A 84 -16.03 -0.74 -16.97
C THR A 84 -14.56 -1.15 -17.05
N ILE A 85 -13.93 -1.00 -15.82
CA ILE A 85 -12.50 -1.41 -15.72
C ILE A 85 -12.40 -2.93 -15.85
N SER A 86 -13.29 -3.63 -15.31
CA SER A 86 -13.25 -5.11 -15.38
C SER A 86 -13.34 -5.59 -16.83
N ALA A 87 -14.21 -4.90 -17.55
CA ALA A 87 -14.29 -5.30 -18.98
C ALA A 87 -12.97 -5.03 -19.71
N ALA A 88 -12.38 -3.94 -19.43
CA ALA A 88 -11.07 -3.67 -20.07
C ALA A 88 -10.03 -4.71 -19.65
N LEU A 89 -10.05 -5.11 -18.42
CA LEU A 89 -9.07 -6.09 -17.96
C LEU A 89 -9.37 -7.47 -18.53
N ALA A 90 -10.66 -7.75 -18.69
CA ALA A 90 -11.03 -9.03 -19.29
C ALA A 90 -10.53 -9.13 -20.74
N ALA A 91 -10.33 -7.99 -21.32
CA ALA A 91 -9.91 -8.02 -22.74
C ALA A 91 -8.37 -8.05 -22.84
N TYR A 92 -7.78 -8.18 -21.73
CA TYR A 92 -6.31 -8.25 -21.75
C TYR A 92 -5.86 -9.43 -22.63
N PRO A 93 -4.95 -9.15 -23.60
CA PRO A 93 -4.57 -10.19 -24.56
C PRO A 93 -3.68 -11.26 -23.89
N LYS A 94 -3.98 -12.51 -24.41
CA LYS A 94 -3.12 -13.60 -23.90
C LYS A 94 -1.68 -13.44 -24.43
N ASN A 95 -0.63 -13.48 -23.54
CA ASN A 95 0.81 -13.45 -23.84
C ASN A 95 1.28 -12.06 -24.27
N PHE A 96 0.53 -11.05 -23.81
CA PHE A 96 0.93 -9.67 -24.15
C PHE A 96 2.36 -9.40 -23.65
N GLN A 97 3.09 -8.80 -24.56
CA GLN A 97 4.46 -8.46 -24.14
C GLN A 97 4.58 -6.95 -23.92
N GLY A 98 5.09 -6.66 -22.85
CA GLY A 98 5.32 -5.22 -22.59
C GLY A 98 4.28 -4.67 -21.61
N ARG A 99 4.20 -3.30 -21.53
CA ARG A 99 3.27 -2.66 -20.58
C ARG A 99 1.90 -2.44 -21.25
N TYR A 100 0.94 -3.03 -20.59
CA TYR A 100 -0.46 -2.83 -21.07
C TYR A 100 -1.09 -1.63 -20.38
N VAL A 101 -1.49 -0.59 -21.20
CA VAL A 101 -1.86 0.73 -20.65
C VAL A 101 -3.39 0.88 -20.75
N ILE A 102 -3.94 1.06 -19.55
CA ILE A 102 -5.39 1.32 -19.52
C ILE A 102 -5.65 2.76 -19.03
N TYR A 103 -6.39 3.53 -19.92
CA TYR A 103 -6.81 4.87 -19.52
C TYR A 103 -8.28 4.83 -19.04
N VAL A 104 -8.34 5.32 -17.76
CA VAL A 104 -9.71 5.34 -17.19
C VAL A 104 -10.17 6.79 -17.03
N LYS A 105 -11.20 7.12 -17.76
CA LYS A 105 -11.64 8.53 -17.71
C LYS A 105 -12.39 8.82 -16.40
N ALA A 106 -12.64 10.12 -16.23
CA ALA A 106 -13.33 10.58 -15.01
C ALA A 106 -14.68 9.87 -14.87
N GLY A 107 -14.88 9.44 -13.66
CA GLY A 107 -16.15 8.78 -13.30
C GLY A 107 -15.97 7.96 -12.01
N VAL A 108 -17.16 7.62 -11.48
CA VAL A 108 -17.14 6.70 -10.32
C VAL A 108 -17.52 5.29 -10.79
N TYR A 109 -16.51 4.42 -10.66
CA TYR A 109 -16.70 3.05 -11.15
C TYR A 109 -16.94 2.11 -9.98
N ALA A 110 -18.33 1.73 -9.84
CA ALA A 110 -18.73 0.81 -8.74
C ALA A 110 -18.61 -0.64 -9.21
N GLU A 111 -17.42 -1.15 -8.86
CA GLU A 111 -17.12 -2.54 -9.25
C GLU A 111 -15.94 -3.06 -8.43
N GLN A 112 -15.93 -4.42 -8.44
CA GLN A 112 -14.70 -5.03 -7.89
C GLN A 112 -13.76 -5.43 -9.04
N ALA A 113 -12.74 -4.52 -9.19
CA ALA A 113 -11.81 -4.79 -10.31
C ALA A 113 -10.59 -5.57 -9.82
N LYS A 114 -10.25 -6.51 -10.80
CA LYS A 114 -9.14 -7.39 -10.38
C LYS A 114 -8.12 -7.54 -11.51
N VAL A 115 -6.89 -7.12 -11.17
CA VAL A 115 -5.79 -7.45 -12.07
C VAL A 115 -5.27 -8.85 -11.72
N ALA A 116 -5.77 -9.81 -12.53
CA ALA A 116 -5.59 -11.24 -12.16
C ALA A 116 -4.23 -11.74 -12.63
N LYS A 117 -3.88 -12.91 -12.11
CA LYS A 117 -2.64 -13.58 -12.55
C LYS A 117 -2.63 -13.75 -14.08
N GLY A 118 -1.53 -13.50 -14.66
CA GLY A 118 -1.43 -13.61 -16.14
C GLY A 118 -1.47 -12.24 -16.82
N MET A 119 -1.85 -11.16 -15.94
CA MET A 119 -1.92 -9.80 -16.53
C MET A 119 -0.70 -8.99 -16.09
N LYS A 120 0.47 -9.25 -16.64
CA LYS A 120 1.73 -8.63 -16.15
C LYS A 120 1.87 -7.20 -16.69
N ASN A 121 2.39 -6.29 -15.88
CA ASN A 121 2.85 -4.94 -16.27
C ASN A 121 1.68 -4.05 -16.72
N VAL A 122 0.58 -4.21 -15.99
CA VAL A 122 -0.55 -3.30 -16.29
C VAL A 122 -0.25 -1.92 -15.70
N TYR A 123 -0.40 -0.94 -16.58
CA TYR A 123 -0.35 0.48 -16.16
C TYR A 123 -1.72 1.14 -16.37
N MET A 124 -2.25 1.57 -15.16
CA MET A 124 -3.57 2.24 -15.24
C MET A 124 -3.47 3.68 -14.73
N TYR A 125 -4.11 4.60 -15.66
CA TYR A 125 -4.11 5.98 -15.15
C TYR A 125 -5.47 6.63 -15.41
N GLY A 126 -5.82 7.58 -14.47
CA GLY A 126 -7.15 8.25 -14.55
C GLY A 126 -6.99 9.76 -14.69
N ASP A 127 -8.05 10.49 -14.68
CA ASP A 127 -8.09 11.95 -14.89
C ASP A 127 -7.85 12.70 -13.57
N GLY A 128 -7.53 11.90 -12.54
CA GLY A 128 -7.29 12.53 -11.23
C GLY A 128 -7.91 11.69 -10.10
N PRO A 129 -7.30 11.70 -8.91
CA PRO A 129 -7.71 10.81 -7.82
C PRO A 129 -9.08 11.18 -7.26
N ARG A 130 -9.62 12.45 -7.57
CA ARG A 130 -10.99 12.80 -7.12
C ARG A 130 -11.97 12.69 -8.29
N LYS A 131 -11.50 12.42 -9.43
CA LYS A 131 -12.41 12.41 -10.62
C LYS A 131 -12.59 10.98 -11.13
N THR A 132 -11.48 10.23 -11.02
CA THR A 132 -11.57 8.82 -11.45
C THR A 132 -11.49 7.90 -10.22
N ILE A 133 -12.68 7.29 -9.87
CA ILE A 133 -12.73 6.62 -8.55
C ILE A 133 -13.28 5.20 -8.78
N VAL A 134 -12.44 4.24 -8.26
CA VAL A 134 -13.01 2.89 -8.11
C VAL A 134 -13.59 2.72 -6.69
N THR A 135 -14.90 2.19 -6.73
CA THR A 135 -15.52 2.16 -5.39
C THR A 135 -16.22 0.81 -5.20
N GLY A 136 -16.11 0.23 -3.90
CA GLY A 136 -16.81 -0.99 -3.46
C GLY A 136 -17.54 -0.75 -2.14
N HIS A 137 -18.26 -1.85 -1.72
CA HIS A 137 -19.02 -1.63 -0.45
C HIS A 137 -18.99 -2.91 0.40
N LEU A 138 -18.09 -3.87 -0.06
CA LEU A 138 -18.13 -5.14 0.70
C LEU A 138 -17.39 -4.99 2.03
N SER A 139 -17.97 -5.81 3.07
CA SER A 139 -17.35 -5.73 4.41
C SER A 139 -17.54 -7.07 5.14
N TYR A 140 -16.66 -7.20 6.22
CA TYR A 140 -16.76 -8.44 7.03
C TYR A 140 -18.11 -8.54 7.72
N ALA A 141 -18.49 -7.50 8.42
CA ALA A 141 -19.67 -7.58 9.32
C ALA A 141 -20.97 -7.57 8.53
N LYS A 142 -21.06 -6.93 7.39
CA LYS A 142 -22.37 -6.81 6.69
C LYS A 142 -22.51 -7.92 5.65
N ASP A 143 -21.32 -8.46 5.23
CA ASP A 143 -21.44 -9.41 4.10
C ASP A 143 -20.90 -10.78 4.51
N GLY A 144 -20.47 -10.97 5.75
CA GLY A 144 -19.95 -12.27 6.23
C GLY A 144 -18.73 -12.76 5.46
N LEU A 145 -18.03 -11.78 4.83
CA LEU A 145 -16.85 -12.16 4.01
C LEU A 145 -15.57 -11.96 4.81
N GLY A 146 -14.68 -12.93 4.57
CA GLY A 146 -13.33 -12.63 5.11
C GLY A 146 -12.77 -11.29 4.57
N THR A 147 -11.94 -10.59 5.39
CA THR A 147 -11.41 -9.24 5.06
C THR A 147 -10.75 -9.25 3.67
N TRP A 148 -10.13 -10.42 3.31
CA TRP A 148 -9.37 -10.48 2.04
C TRP A 148 -10.31 -10.40 0.84
N LYS A 149 -11.59 -10.72 1.03
CA LYS A 149 -12.53 -10.74 -0.12
C LYS A 149 -13.30 -9.42 -0.23
N THR A 150 -12.87 -8.44 0.72
CA THR A 150 -13.76 -7.25 0.73
C THR A 150 -13.14 -6.13 -0.11
N ALA A 151 -11.99 -6.42 -0.76
CA ALA A 151 -11.27 -5.34 -1.46
C ALA A 151 -12.05 -4.90 -2.71
N SER A 152 -12.14 -3.57 -2.89
CA SER A 152 -12.82 -3.01 -4.09
C SER A 152 -11.92 -3.14 -5.33
N PHE A 153 -10.55 -3.05 -5.12
CA PHE A 153 -9.60 -3.20 -6.24
C PHE A 153 -8.49 -4.16 -5.82
N ILE A 154 -8.29 -5.16 -6.69
CA ILE A 154 -7.38 -6.26 -6.30
C ILE A 154 -6.28 -6.35 -7.36
N VAL A 155 -5.02 -6.42 -6.76
CA VAL A 155 -3.89 -6.59 -7.69
C VAL A 155 -3.17 -7.89 -7.32
N GLU A 156 -3.17 -8.83 -8.27
CA GLU A 156 -2.52 -10.14 -7.96
C GLU A 156 -1.35 -10.40 -8.92
N GLU A 157 -1.08 -9.40 -9.68
CA GLU A 157 0.00 -9.66 -10.65
C GLU A 157 1.09 -8.60 -10.52
N ASP A 158 2.32 -9.01 -11.10
CA ASP A 158 3.51 -8.17 -10.84
C ASP A 158 3.57 -7.00 -11.83
N GLY A 159 4.14 -5.90 -11.29
CA GLY A 159 4.50 -4.81 -12.21
C GLY A 159 3.33 -3.84 -12.42
N PHE A 160 2.32 -3.97 -11.55
CA PHE A 160 1.15 -3.06 -11.70
C PHE A 160 1.51 -1.64 -11.27
N ILE A 161 0.91 -0.72 -12.08
CA ILE A 161 1.09 0.69 -11.70
C ILE A 161 -0.25 1.40 -11.90
N ALA A 162 -0.63 2.04 -10.82
CA ALA A 162 -1.80 2.94 -10.96
C ALA A 162 -1.38 4.40 -10.72
N ARG A 163 -2.05 5.27 -11.55
CA ARG A 163 -1.70 6.70 -11.42
C ARG A 163 -2.98 7.55 -11.56
N SER A 164 -3.05 8.60 -10.63
CA SER A 164 -4.09 9.64 -10.67
C SER A 164 -5.48 9.01 -10.64
N MET A 165 -5.60 8.02 -9.75
CA MET A 165 -6.93 7.41 -9.54
C MET A 165 -7.22 7.32 -8.03
N GLY A 166 -8.60 7.22 -7.70
CA GLY A 166 -9.05 7.06 -6.30
C GLY A 166 -9.66 5.67 -6.11
N PHE A 167 -9.27 5.10 -4.95
CA PHE A 167 -9.86 3.79 -4.59
C PHE A 167 -10.52 3.88 -3.22
N GLN A 168 -11.76 3.34 -3.23
CA GLN A 168 -12.44 3.51 -1.92
C GLN A 168 -13.37 2.31 -1.69
N ASN A 169 -13.63 2.14 -0.41
CA ASN A 169 -14.69 1.22 0.05
C ASN A 169 -15.63 1.96 1.02
N THR A 170 -16.95 1.87 0.65
CA THR A 170 -17.88 2.80 1.33
C THR A 170 -18.73 2.01 2.33
N ALA A 171 -18.26 0.84 2.84
CA ALA A 171 -19.04 -0.03 3.75
C ALA A 171 -19.31 0.70 5.07
N GLY A 172 -18.51 1.71 5.33
CA GLY A 172 -18.76 2.48 6.56
C GLY A 172 -18.21 1.72 7.80
N PRO A 173 -18.09 2.41 8.92
CA PRO A 173 -17.46 1.82 10.11
C PRO A 173 -18.27 0.63 10.66
N GLU A 174 -19.63 0.60 10.46
CA GLU A 174 -20.48 -0.52 10.97
C GLU A 174 -20.15 -1.82 10.22
N GLY A 175 -19.47 -1.62 9.04
CA GLY A 175 -19.15 -2.79 8.19
C GLY A 175 -17.85 -3.46 8.64
N HIS A 176 -17.26 -2.90 9.87
CA HIS A 176 -15.94 -3.37 10.32
C HIS A 176 -14.94 -3.44 9.17
N GLN A 177 -14.15 -4.59 8.99
CA GLN A 177 -13.07 -4.59 7.99
C GLN A 177 -13.67 -4.45 6.58
N ALA A 178 -13.09 -3.49 5.83
CA ALA A 178 -13.50 -3.21 4.44
C ALA A 178 -12.31 -2.59 3.68
N VAL A 179 -11.91 -3.42 2.70
CA VAL A 179 -10.61 -3.05 2.08
C VAL A 179 -10.91 -2.34 0.74
N ALA A 180 -10.25 -1.16 0.56
CA ALA A 180 -10.41 -0.45 -0.74
C ALA A 180 -9.44 -1.00 -1.78
N VAL A 181 -8.18 -1.27 -1.38
CA VAL A 181 -7.25 -1.87 -2.35
C VAL A 181 -6.47 -3.00 -1.64
N ARG A 182 -6.38 -4.02 -2.50
CA ARG A 182 -5.48 -5.10 -2.05
C ARG A 182 -4.47 -5.41 -3.16
N SER A 183 -3.15 -5.36 -2.70
CA SER A 183 -2.15 -5.68 -3.73
C SER A 183 -1.23 -6.81 -3.26
N LEU A 184 -1.25 -7.87 -4.09
CA LEU A 184 -0.30 -8.99 -3.86
C LEU A 184 0.80 -8.99 -4.92
N SER A 185 1.06 -7.84 -5.49
CA SER A 185 1.94 -7.72 -6.67
C SER A 185 3.35 -7.34 -6.21
N ASP A 186 4.35 -8.09 -6.77
CA ASP A 186 5.72 -7.58 -6.65
C ASP A 186 5.98 -6.42 -7.63
N ARG A 187 6.55 -5.35 -6.98
CA ARG A 187 6.92 -4.18 -7.82
C ARG A 187 5.66 -3.46 -8.33
N SER A 188 4.64 -3.25 -7.49
CA SER A 188 3.48 -2.41 -7.85
C SER A 188 3.65 -1.01 -7.25
N ALA A 189 3.02 -0.10 -8.05
CA ALA A 189 3.15 1.29 -7.57
C ALA A 189 1.81 2.02 -7.76
N PHE A 190 1.47 2.80 -6.77
CA PHE A 190 0.32 3.73 -6.87
C PHE A 190 0.84 5.17 -6.79
N ILE A 191 0.62 5.90 -7.90
CA ILE A 191 1.24 7.25 -8.02
C ILE A 191 0.12 8.28 -8.18
N ASN A 192 0.17 9.34 -7.21
CA ASN A 192 -0.89 10.36 -7.23
C ASN A 192 -2.28 9.72 -7.11
N CYS A 193 -2.21 8.59 -6.38
CA CYS A 193 -3.50 7.96 -6.03
C CYS A 193 -3.88 8.31 -4.59
N ARG A 194 -4.88 8.33 -4.27
CA ARG A 194 -5.22 8.41 -2.82
C ARG A 194 -4.80 7.12 -2.11
N LEU A 195 -3.37 6.83 -1.78
CA LEU A 195 -2.91 5.63 -1.05
C LEU A 195 -1.38 5.58 -1.06
N VAL A 196 -0.30 6.70 -0.66
CA VAL A 196 0.83 7.03 0.20
C VAL A 196 2.10 7.21 -0.71
N GLN A 197 3.20 8.39 -0.15
CA GLN A 197 4.23 9.43 -0.12
C GLN A 197 3.73 10.75 -0.74
N ASN A 198 3.91 11.89 0.16
CA ASN A 198 3.31 13.20 -0.17
C ASN A 198 1.78 13.13 -0.20
N SER A 199 1.39 12.26 0.69
CA SER A 199 -0.07 12.06 0.66
C SER A 199 -0.71 12.62 1.93
N LEU A 200 -1.97 12.98 1.74
CA LEU A 200 -2.82 13.32 2.90
C LEU A 200 -3.52 12.04 3.42
N ILE A 201 -3.15 11.65 4.66
CA ILE A 201 -3.87 10.54 5.33
C ILE A 201 -4.94 11.11 6.27
N ILE A 202 -6.19 10.76 5.90
CA ILE A 202 -7.31 11.33 6.68
C ILE A 202 -7.87 10.22 7.59
N VAL A 203 -7.81 10.51 8.94
CA VAL A 203 -8.37 9.56 9.92
C VAL A 203 -9.85 9.89 10.18
N ARG A 204 -10.66 8.81 10.01
CA ARG A 204 -12.11 9.07 10.12
C ARG A 204 -12.59 8.79 11.55
N LYS A 205 -13.76 9.43 11.82
CA LYS A 205 -14.36 9.21 13.14
C LYS A 205 -14.83 7.76 13.26
N PRO A 206 -14.26 7.10 14.32
CA PRO A 206 -14.67 5.69 14.51
C PRO A 206 -16.03 5.59 15.21
N MET A 207 -16.54 4.36 15.39
CA MET A 207 -17.74 4.15 16.23
C MET A 207 -17.42 4.42 17.71
N GLU A 208 -18.60 4.51 18.48
CA GLU A 208 -18.42 4.82 19.91
C GLU A 208 -17.57 3.74 20.61
N ASN A 209 -16.57 4.18 21.43
CA ASN A 209 -15.72 3.32 22.28
C ASN A 209 -14.63 2.64 21.47
N GLN A 210 -14.40 3.12 20.24
CA GLN A 210 -13.28 2.58 19.44
C GLN A 210 -12.16 3.63 19.37
N PHE A 211 -11.10 3.11 18.96
CA PHE A 211 -9.97 4.03 18.70
C PHE A 211 -9.47 3.83 17.28
N ASN A 212 -8.54 4.71 16.87
CA ASN A 212 -8.03 4.62 15.49
C ASN A 212 -6.54 4.25 15.51
N THR A 213 -6.21 3.45 14.50
CA THR A 213 -4.77 3.30 14.20
C THR A 213 -4.54 3.54 12.71
N VAL A 214 -3.38 4.24 12.43
CA VAL A 214 -3.08 4.54 11.01
C VAL A 214 -2.51 3.31 10.33
N THR A 215 -1.74 2.56 11.14
CA THR A 215 -1.15 1.36 10.49
C THR A 215 -1.31 0.16 11.41
N ALA A 216 -1.36 -0.99 10.76
CA ALA A 216 -1.19 -2.29 11.46
C ALA A 216 -0.35 -3.23 10.58
N ASP A 217 0.99 -3.25 10.94
CA ASP A 217 1.89 -4.04 10.07
C ASP A 217 1.92 -5.49 10.54
N GLY A 218 2.06 -6.36 9.52
CA GLY A 218 1.90 -7.80 9.86
C GLY A 218 3.20 -8.57 9.56
N ARG A 219 4.32 -7.84 9.63
CA ARG A 219 5.57 -8.58 9.40
C ARG A 219 5.79 -9.65 10.49
N LYS A 220 6.08 -10.94 10.05
CA LYS A 220 6.07 -12.05 11.04
C LYS A 220 7.50 -12.50 11.35
N GLU A 221 8.39 -12.33 10.23
CA GLU A 221 9.75 -12.88 10.46
C GLU A 221 10.80 -11.76 10.35
N ARG A 222 11.88 -11.85 11.12
CA ARG A 222 12.92 -10.79 11.22
C ARG A 222 13.60 -10.59 9.87
N GLY A 223 13.77 -11.54 8.97
CA GLY A 223 14.54 -11.41 7.72
C GLY A 223 13.65 -11.01 6.54
N GLN A 224 12.35 -10.84 6.85
CA GLN A 224 11.46 -10.45 5.74
C GLN A 224 11.65 -8.97 5.37
N PRO A 225 12.05 -8.71 4.13
CA PRO A 225 12.33 -7.32 3.75
C PRO A 225 11.03 -6.53 3.50
N THR A 226 10.09 -6.52 4.49
CA THR A 226 8.81 -5.81 4.29
C THR A 226 8.61 -4.81 5.43
N GLY A 227 7.77 -3.87 5.18
CA GLY A 227 7.40 -2.84 6.20
C GLY A 227 6.57 -1.73 5.57
N ILE A 228 5.89 -0.94 6.56
CA ILE A 228 5.17 0.25 6.07
C ILE A 228 6.01 1.51 6.35
N VAL A 229 6.28 2.23 5.22
CA VAL A 229 6.99 3.51 5.42
C VAL A 229 6.07 4.66 4.96
N ILE A 230 5.75 5.56 6.02
CA ILE A 230 5.01 6.81 5.70
C ILE A 230 6.01 7.99 5.65
N HIS A 231 6.26 8.43 4.41
CA HIS A 231 7.35 9.41 4.19
C HIS A 231 6.79 10.67 3.53
N ASN A 232 7.04 11.86 4.28
CA ASN A 232 6.64 13.19 3.77
C ASN A 232 5.13 13.24 3.51
N CYS A 233 4.35 12.74 4.52
CA CYS A 233 2.87 12.80 4.42
C CYS A 233 2.30 13.70 5.51
N ARG A 234 0.93 13.95 5.30
CA ARG A 234 0.19 14.64 6.38
C ARG A 234 -0.91 13.71 6.91
N ILE A 235 -0.85 13.56 8.24
CA ILE A 235 -1.92 12.78 8.87
C ILE A 235 -2.84 13.73 9.65
N VAL A 236 -4.13 13.71 9.19
CA VAL A 236 -5.05 14.73 9.76
C VAL A 236 -6.40 14.04 10.02
N PRO A 237 -7.15 14.61 10.92
CA PRO A 237 -8.50 14.06 11.11
C PRO A 237 -9.47 14.57 10.04
N GLU A 238 -10.46 13.68 9.78
CA GLU A 238 -11.56 14.22 8.94
C GLU A 238 -12.37 15.28 9.69
N LEU A 239 -13.27 15.97 8.93
CA LEU A 239 -14.02 17.10 9.53
C LEU A 239 -14.93 16.60 10.66
N LYS A 240 -15.44 15.45 10.49
CA LYS A 240 -16.38 14.92 11.51
C LYS A 240 -15.62 14.52 12.79
N LEU A 241 -14.39 14.14 12.70
CA LEU A 241 -13.61 13.73 13.88
C LEU A 241 -12.99 14.95 14.57
N THR A 242 -12.94 16.11 13.89
CA THR A 242 -12.15 17.25 14.36
C THR A 242 -12.62 17.71 15.75
N PRO A 243 -13.97 17.74 16.01
CA PRO A 243 -14.40 18.22 17.33
C PRO A 243 -14.05 17.23 18.44
N ASP A 244 -13.87 15.95 18.10
CA ASP A 244 -13.61 14.94 19.16
C ASP A 244 -12.17 14.41 19.06
N ARG A 245 -11.33 15.06 18.29
CA ARG A 245 -10.04 14.43 17.89
C ARG A 245 -9.10 14.33 19.10
N LEU A 246 -9.40 15.04 20.15
CA LEU A 246 -8.51 14.92 21.33
C LEU A 246 -9.06 13.88 22.31
N THR A 247 -10.34 13.60 22.18
CA THR A 247 -10.90 12.57 23.09
C THR A 247 -10.95 11.21 22.40
N VAL A 248 -11.20 11.17 21.10
CA VAL A 248 -11.10 9.89 20.38
C VAL A 248 -9.61 9.60 20.10
N LYS A 249 -9.22 8.46 20.69
CA LYS A 249 -7.76 8.20 20.65
C LYS A 249 -7.34 7.70 19.26
N THR A 250 -6.26 8.31 18.74
CA THR A 250 -5.68 7.90 17.45
C THR A 250 -4.18 7.69 17.60
N TYR A 251 -3.72 6.49 17.03
CA TYR A 251 -2.29 6.14 17.18
C TYR A 251 -1.68 5.95 15.78
N LEU A 252 -0.38 6.03 15.72
CA LEU A 252 0.32 5.84 14.43
C LEU A 252 0.20 4.38 13.97
N GLY A 253 0.12 3.47 14.91
CA GLY A 253 -0.05 2.07 14.46
C GLY A 253 -0.09 1.13 15.66
N ARG A 254 -0.28 -0.14 15.28
CA ARG A 254 -0.21 -1.25 16.25
C ARG A 254 0.33 -2.51 15.54
N PRO A 255 1.11 -3.32 16.34
CA PRO A 255 1.78 -4.47 15.72
C PRO A 255 0.85 -5.68 15.58
N TRP A 256 0.51 -5.96 14.36
CA TRP A 256 -0.36 -7.13 14.12
C TRP A 256 0.42 -8.44 14.21
N LYS A 257 1.77 -8.39 13.96
CA LYS A 257 2.61 -9.59 14.09
C LYS A 257 3.96 -9.23 14.73
N ALA A 258 4.76 -10.31 15.17
CA ALA A 258 5.92 -10.19 16.08
C ALA A 258 6.98 -9.24 15.53
N TYR A 259 7.11 -9.07 14.22
CA TYR A 259 8.21 -8.21 13.71
C TYR A 259 7.62 -7.05 12.89
N ALA A 260 6.44 -6.65 13.32
CA ALA A 260 5.80 -5.49 12.65
C ALA A 260 6.81 -4.33 12.51
N THR A 261 6.81 -3.80 11.22
CA THR A 261 7.76 -2.70 10.95
C THR A 261 7.02 -1.53 10.28
N THR A 262 7.00 -0.44 11.03
CA THR A 262 6.43 0.80 10.45
C THR A 262 7.37 1.97 10.76
N VAL A 263 7.62 2.73 9.65
CA VAL A 263 8.44 3.96 9.84
C VAL A 263 7.64 5.18 9.34
N VAL A 264 7.53 6.22 10.32
CA VAL A 264 6.93 7.50 9.90
C VAL A 264 8.01 8.59 9.92
N MET A 265 8.26 9.15 8.73
CA MET A 265 9.39 10.11 8.71
C MET A 265 9.06 11.30 7.83
N GLU A 266 9.56 12.54 8.27
CA GLU A 266 9.40 13.82 7.55
C GLU A 266 7.94 14.05 7.16
N SER A 267 7.09 13.64 8.15
CA SER A 267 5.64 13.86 7.90
C SER A 267 5.06 14.86 8.90
N GLN A 268 3.99 15.56 8.51
CA GLN A 268 3.25 16.41 9.45
C GLN A 268 2.17 15.60 10.19
N LEU A 269 2.29 15.60 11.52
CA LEU A 269 1.30 14.84 12.31
C LEU A 269 0.35 15.81 13.02
N GLY A 270 -1.02 15.60 12.76
CA GLY A 270 -2.02 16.45 13.44
C GLY A 270 -2.09 16.15 14.95
N ASP A 271 -2.79 17.03 15.64
CA ASP A 271 -2.79 16.93 17.12
C ASP A 271 -3.71 15.79 17.60
N LEU A 272 -4.32 15.07 16.53
CA LEU A 272 -5.13 13.91 16.92
C LEU A 272 -4.26 12.73 17.38
N ILE A 273 -2.91 12.76 16.99
CA ILE A 273 -2.06 11.61 17.34
C ILE A 273 -1.72 11.69 18.83
N GLN A 274 -1.90 10.57 19.50
CA GLN A 274 -1.66 10.54 20.95
C GLN A 274 -0.15 10.65 21.24
N PRO A 275 0.10 11.20 22.42
CA PRO A 275 1.52 11.39 22.77
C PRO A 275 2.27 10.05 22.88
N GLU A 276 1.47 8.95 23.25
CA GLU A 276 2.13 7.63 23.33
C GLU A 276 2.60 7.19 21.93
N GLY A 277 1.85 7.62 20.91
CA GLY A 277 2.31 7.42 19.52
C GLY A 277 1.87 6.05 18.99
N TRP A 278 2.13 4.94 19.74
CA TRP A 278 1.84 3.58 19.24
C TRP A 278 1.01 2.82 20.29
N LYS A 279 0.20 1.93 19.76
CA LYS A 279 -0.73 1.20 20.63
C LYS A 279 -0.35 -0.30 20.63
N PRO A 280 -0.34 -0.93 21.82
CA PRO A 280 -0.09 -2.38 21.84
C PRO A 280 -1.20 -3.16 21.12
N TRP A 281 -0.74 -4.25 20.50
CA TRP A 281 -1.79 -5.13 19.94
C TRP A 281 -2.57 -5.80 21.06
N ALA A 282 -1.77 -6.49 21.97
CA ALA A 282 -2.36 -7.15 23.16
C ALA A 282 -1.26 -7.36 24.22
N GLY A 283 -1.55 -6.69 25.42
CA GLY A 283 -0.53 -6.81 26.49
C GLY A 283 0.87 -6.38 26.01
N SER A 284 1.90 -7.29 26.31
CA SER A 284 3.29 -6.90 25.99
C SER A 284 3.78 -7.65 24.74
N MET A 285 2.79 -8.18 24.01
CA MET A 285 3.16 -8.93 22.80
C MET A 285 3.84 -8.02 21.76
N PHE A 286 5.05 -8.54 21.28
CA PHE A 286 5.76 -8.05 20.08
C PHE A 286 6.51 -6.76 20.38
N LEU A 287 6.35 -6.24 21.62
CA LEU A 287 6.88 -4.88 21.90
C LEU A 287 8.40 -4.89 21.88
N ASP A 288 9.00 -6.17 22.05
CA ASP A 288 10.49 -6.21 22.04
C ASP A 288 11.01 -6.44 20.62
N THR A 289 10.17 -6.99 19.82
CA THR A 289 10.73 -7.44 18.53
C THR A 289 10.28 -6.52 17.38
N LEU A 290 9.19 -5.75 17.54
CA LEU A 290 8.75 -4.87 16.43
C LEU A 290 9.80 -3.79 16.16
N TYR A 291 9.65 -3.17 14.93
CA TYR A 291 10.47 -1.99 14.60
C TYR A 291 9.57 -0.82 14.20
N TYR A 292 9.32 0.06 15.17
CA TYR A 292 8.56 1.30 14.89
C TYR A 292 9.49 2.51 15.06
N ALA A 293 9.35 3.31 14.06
CA ALA A 293 10.37 4.38 14.11
C ALA A 293 9.79 5.68 13.54
N GLU A 294 10.32 6.79 14.12
CA GLU A 294 9.96 8.13 13.62
C GLU A 294 11.22 8.94 13.32
N TYR A 295 11.13 9.83 12.24
CA TYR A 295 12.28 10.70 11.92
C TYR A 295 11.78 12.00 11.29
N GLY A 296 12.20 13.11 11.98
CA GLY A 296 12.05 14.45 11.38
C GLY A 296 10.58 14.82 11.14
N ASN A 297 9.63 14.19 11.98
CA ASN A 297 8.21 14.59 11.78
C ASN A 297 7.96 15.99 12.37
N ARG A 298 6.98 16.67 11.76
CA ARG A 298 6.59 18.00 12.27
C ARG A 298 5.10 18.04 12.60
N GLY A 299 4.67 19.20 13.34
CA GLY A 299 3.24 19.37 13.66
C GLY A 299 2.98 19.08 15.14
N PRO A 300 1.77 19.35 15.49
CA PRO A 300 1.44 19.31 16.92
C PRO A 300 1.42 17.87 17.47
N GLY A 301 1.35 16.91 16.66
CA GLY A 301 1.31 15.49 17.13
C GLY A 301 2.67 14.83 16.97
N ALA A 302 3.70 15.61 16.74
CA ALA A 302 4.97 14.97 16.31
C ALA A 302 5.92 14.87 17.51
N SER A 303 5.51 15.55 18.64
CA SER A 303 6.45 15.45 19.76
C SER A 303 6.64 13.98 20.18
N THR A 304 7.96 13.69 20.46
CA THR A 304 8.22 12.29 20.86
C THR A 304 8.53 12.21 22.35
N ALA A 305 8.34 13.20 23.10
CA ALA A 305 8.74 13.29 24.51
C ALA A 305 7.98 12.27 25.37
N ARG A 306 6.82 11.83 24.80
CA ARG A 306 6.04 10.93 25.68
C ARG A 306 5.70 9.64 24.93
N ARG A 307 6.53 9.41 23.93
CA ARG A 307 6.26 8.16 23.21
C ARG A 307 6.49 6.96 24.13
N VAL A 308 5.83 5.89 23.84
CA VAL A 308 6.04 4.63 24.59
C VAL A 308 7.54 4.28 24.60
N THR A 309 7.96 3.41 25.59
CA THR A 309 9.41 3.13 25.74
C THR A 309 9.68 1.66 25.41
N TRP A 310 8.85 1.10 24.54
CA TRP A 310 9.07 -0.31 24.14
C TRP A 310 10.44 -0.48 23.49
N LYS A 311 11.04 -1.65 23.75
CA LYS A 311 12.38 -1.90 23.15
C LYS A 311 12.34 -1.74 21.62
N GLY A 312 11.31 -2.07 20.94
CA GLY A 312 11.23 -2.09 19.46
C GLY A 312 10.85 -0.72 18.89
N VAL A 313 10.73 0.33 19.81
CA VAL A 313 10.34 1.65 19.29
C VAL A 313 11.58 2.54 19.29
N HIS A 314 11.76 3.14 18.18
CA HIS A 314 12.86 4.09 17.97
C HIS A 314 12.32 5.49 17.65
N SER A 315 12.13 6.29 18.69
CA SER A 315 11.34 7.55 18.61
C SER A 315 12.16 8.66 17.94
N VAL A 316 13.47 8.45 17.93
CA VAL A 316 14.26 9.45 17.18
C VAL A 316 15.36 8.70 16.42
N LEU A 317 15.09 8.50 15.22
CA LEU A 317 16.10 7.81 14.37
C LEU A 317 17.18 8.80 13.91
N SER A 318 18.38 8.24 13.86
CA SER A 318 19.44 9.05 13.21
C SER A 318 19.19 9.18 11.70
N ARG A 319 19.72 10.23 11.20
CA ARG A 319 19.58 10.40 9.73
C ARG A 319 20.08 9.17 8.97
N SER A 320 21.24 8.59 9.36
CA SER A 320 21.78 7.41 8.65
C SER A 320 20.81 6.22 8.74
N ASP A 321 20.20 6.06 9.92
CA ASP A 321 19.21 4.96 10.04
C ASP A 321 17.94 5.25 9.23
N ALA A 322 17.56 6.51 9.23
CA ALA A 322 16.35 6.86 8.45
C ALA A 322 16.59 6.65 6.94
N MET A 323 17.82 6.82 6.42
CA MET A 323 18.14 6.67 4.97
C MET A 323 17.79 5.28 4.48
N ARG A 324 17.83 4.30 5.43
CA ARG A 324 17.56 2.91 5.00
C ARG A 324 16.09 2.73 4.58
N TRP A 325 15.34 3.71 5.09
CA TRP A 325 13.89 3.49 4.83
C TRP A 325 13.39 4.43 3.72
N THR A 326 14.28 5.00 2.94
CA THR A 326 13.89 5.88 1.80
C THR A 326 13.54 5.01 0.59
N VAL A 327 12.98 5.69 -0.31
CA VAL A 327 12.55 5.01 -1.55
C VAL A 327 13.76 4.34 -2.22
N ASP A 328 14.87 5.00 -2.19
CA ASP A 328 16.04 4.45 -2.91
C ASP A 328 16.57 3.19 -2.20
N SER A 329 16.56 3.25 -0.93
CA SER A 329 17.22 2.14 -0.21
C SER A 329 16.22 1.01 0.07
N PHE A 330 15.06 1.33 0.43
CA PHE A 330 14.16 0.28 0.94
C PHE A 330 13.52 -0.48 -0.21
N ILE A 331 13.23 0.31 -1.31
CA ILE A 331 12.51 -0.45 -2.37
C ILE A 331 13.30 -0.33 -3.67
N GLN A 332 14.58 0.09 -3.50
CA GLN A 332 15.44 0.24 -4.70
C GLN A 332 14.74 1.06 -5.79
N GLY A 333 14.20 2.20 -5.30
CA GLY A 333 13.26 3.00 -6.13
C GLY A 333 13.96 3.60 -7.36
N ARG A 334 15.29 3.89 -7.27
CA ARG A 334 15.96 4.49 -8.45
C ARG A 334 15.95 3.52 -9.63
N GLU A 335 15.81 2.31 -9.21
CA GLU A 335 15.88 1.27 -10.26
C GLU A 335 14.57 1.18 -11.05
N TRP A 336 13.54 1.59 -10.52
CA TRP A 336 12.31 1.28 -11.30
C TRP A 336 11.29 2.39 -11.12
N VAL A 337 11.38 3.17 -10.05
CA VAL A 337 10.37 4.23 -9.82
C VAL A 337 10.69 5.44 -10.71
N ALA A 338 12.04 5.81 -10.88
CA ALA A 338 12.41 6.98 -11.72
C ALA A 338 11.82 6.86 -13.11
N ASN A 339 11.48 5.68 -13.33
CA ASN A 339 11.09 5.48 -14.74
C ASN A 339 9.57 5.43 -14.91
N THR A 340 8.86 5.64 -13.85
CA THR A 340 7.39 5.64 -13.87
C THR A 340 6.89 7.09 -14.07
N GLY A 341 7.82 8.09 -14.12
CA GLY A 341 7.35 9.48 -14.24
C GLY A 341 6.77 10.00 -12.92
N ALA A 342 6.90 9.10 -11.89
CA ALA A 342 6.36 9.47 -10.56
C ALA A 342 7.29 10.51 -9.90
N ASN A 343 6.68 11.67 -9.50
CA ASN A 343 7.46 12.65 -8.70
C ASN A 343 7.68 12.15 -7.26
N VAL A 344 8.90 11.49 -7.00
CA VAL A 344 9.17 10.84 -5.70
C VAL A 344 10.46 11.46 -5.12
N ILE A 345 10.43 11.62 -3.79
CA ILE A 345 11.70 11.90 -3.10
C ILE A 345 12.43 10.57 -2.83
N TYR A 346 13.66 10.49 -3.40
CA TYR A 346 14.35 9.17 -3.36
C TYR A 346 15.14 9.03 -2.06
N GLY A 347 15.40 10.03 -1.46
CA GLY A 347 16.14 10.02 -0.18
C GLY A 347 15.43 10.91 0.86
N LEU A 348 16.24 11.44 1.83
CA LEU A 348 15.61 12.31 2.85
C LEU A 348 15.63 13.77 2.37
N LYS A 349 14.71 14.54 2.83
CA LYS A 349 14.70 15.96 2.42
C LYS A 349 15.89 16.72 3.02
N ALA A 350 16.72 17.41 2.19
CA ALA A 350 17.84 18.23 2.67
C ALA A 350 17.36 19.33 3.64
#